data_AF-A0A2G8JCL0-F1
#
_entry.id   AF-A0A2G8JCL0-F1
#
_cell.length_a   1.000
_cell.length_b   1.000
_cell.length_c   1.000
_cell.angle_alpha   90.00
_cell.angle_beta   90.00
_cell.angle_gamma   90.00
#
_symmetry.space_group_name_H-M   'P 1'
#
loop_
_entity.id
_entity.type
_entity.pdbx_description
1 polymer ?
#
loop_
_entity_poly.entity_id
_entity_poly.type
_entity_poly.pdbx_seq_one_letter_code
_entity_poly.pdbx_strand_id
1 'polypeptide(L)'
;MASGFECDSGCVRTYVHHVSRILRQTTGGCQPCPPGGYYQDDIAKVSNSPNKVECKKCNAGTYVPLGEGVSSDDCIVCPEGTNKTIHAGFRACFCMDGYARTDRFNVCQICENDVLDCYGKDYKTLRKGYFWNWEYPGANLTEYKSFVANLMTESANFDPSTTKYSGDLPNVHSCPRSESCINNNTDIEGTCETGYEGIMCSKCISNYYIVLGQCLECPELVYSILEVIGILLLVICVYVLLVWQYKKQKSKVLHSTKRALIDMFISRLK
;
A
#
# COMPACT_ATOMS: atom_id res chain seq x y z
N MET A 1 36.91 -31.01 14.83
CA MET A 1 36.34 -29.91 15.62
C MET A 1 35.46 -29.13 14.66
N ALA A 2 34.17 -28.93 14.97
CA ALA A 2 33.25 -28.25 14.08
C ALA A 2 33.33 -26.74 14.32
N SER A 3 33.93 -25.99 13.39
CA SER A 3 33.80 -24.54 13.27
C SER A 3 32.54 -24.19 12.48
N GLY A 4 32.07 -22.95 12.55
CA GLY A 4 30.88 -22.46 11.84
C GLY A 4 29.54 -22.69 12.53
N PHE A 5 29.53 -23.15 13.79
CA PHE A 5 28.30 -23.44 14.53
C PHE A 5 28.16 -22.62 15.82
N GLU A 6 26.91 -22.37 16.20
CA GLU A 6 26.46 -21.84 17.48
C GLU A 6 25.55 -22.88 18.15
N CYS A 7 25.71 -23.12 19.45
CA CYS A 7 24.96 -24.16 20.16
C CYS A 7 23.90 -23.56 21.08
N ASP A 8 22.69 -24.12 21.08
CA ASP A 8 21.68 -23.75 22.06
C ASP A 8 21.83 -24.58 23.35
N SER A 9 21.74 -23.90 24.50
CA SER A 9 21.66 -24.56 25.81
C SER A 9 20.23 -25.05 26.04
N GLY A 10 19.87 -26.15 25.37
CA GLY A 10 18.53 -26.73 25.44
C GLY A 10 18.00 -26.85 26.88
N CYS A 11 16.85 -26.23 27.14
CA CYS A 11 16.17 -26.27 28.41
C CYS A 11 15.59 -27.69 28.65
N VAL A 12 15.93 -28.33 29.77
CA VAL A 12 15.41 -29.67 30.12
C VAL A 12 13.92 -29.55 30.47
N ARG A 13 13.03 -29.91 29.55
CA ARG A 13 11.61 -30.14 29.89
C ARG A 13 11.39 -31.59 30.26
N THR A 14 11.22 -31.85 31.55
CA THR A 14 10.80 -33.14 32.08
C THR A 14 9.29 -33.29 31.91
N TYR A 15 8.84 -34.17 31.01
CA TYR A 15 7.45 -34.61 30.98
C TYR A 15 7.30 -35.89 31.81
N VAL A 16 6.44 -35.84 32.82
CA VAL A 16 6.05 -37.04 33.60
C VAL A 16 4.81 -37.63 32.92
N HIS A 17 5.01 -38.64 32.09
CA HIS A 17 3.92 -39.57 31.74
C HIS A 17 3.93 -40.73 32.74
N HIS A 18 2.73 -41.09 33.20
CA HIS A 18 2.49 -42.23 34.08
C HIS A 18 3.24 -43.48 33.57
N VAL A 19 3.98 -44.12 34.49
CA VAL A 19 4.71 -45.40 34.36
C VAL A 19 6.06 -45.32 33.61
N SER A 20 7.10 -45.04 34.40
CA SER A 20 8.44 -45.67 34.35
C SER A 20 9.35 -45.49 33.12
N ARG A 21 9.23 -44.41 32.34
CA ARG A 21 10.27 -44.04 31.37
C ARG A 21 10.47 -42.52 31.33
N ILE A 22 11.59 -42.05 31.90
CA ILE A 22 12.04 -40.66 31.73
C ILE A 22 12.70 -40.56 30.35
N LEU A 23 11.98 -40.04 29.36
CA LEU A 23 12.60 -39.59 28.10
C LEU A 23 13.22 -38.22 28.36
N ARG A 24 14.54 -38.18 28.55
CA ARG A 24 15.31 -36.92 28.50
C ARG A 24 15.38 -36.50 27.03
N GLN A 25 14.58 -35.52 26.64
CA GLN A 25 14.74 -34.88 25.34
C GLN A 25 15.60 -33.63 25.55
N THR A 26 16.91 -33.76 25.34
CA THR A 26 17.82 -32.61 25.18
C THR A 26 17.52 -31.97 23.83
N THR A 27 16.86 -30.81 23.81
CA THR A 27 16.69 -29.98 22.60
C THR A 27 17.89 -29.06 22.38
N GLY A 28 19.10 -29.51 22.71
CA GLY A 28 20.34 -28.75 22.55
C GLY A 28 21.16 -29.33 21.39
N GLY A 29 21.44 -28.51 20.38
CA GLY A 29 22.25 -28.85 19.22
C GLY A 29 22.98 -27.62 18.69
N CYS A 30 24.07 -27.84 17.95
CA CYS A 30 24.80 -26.77 17.31
C CYS A 30 24.21 -26.52 15.90
N GLN A 31 23.82 -25.28 15.63
CA GLN A 31 23.29 -24.81 14.35
C GLN A 31 24.37 -23.99 13.64
N PRO A 32 24.44 -24.05 12.30
CA PRO A 32 25.39 -23.24 11.57
C PRO A 32 25.11 -21.75 11.76
N CYS A 33 26.12 -20.90 11.56
CA CYS A 33 25.90 -19.46 11.59
C CYS A 33 24.87 -19.02 10.54
N PRO A 34 23.99 -18.07 10.90
CA PRO A 34 22.92 -17.66 10.02
C PRO A 34 23.47 -16.93 8.78
N PRO A 35 22.74 -16.96 7.67
CA PRO A 35 23.08 -16.18 6.48
C PRO A 35 23.02 -14.68 6.75
N GLY A 36 23.67 -13.94 5.85
CA GLY A 36 23.91 -12.52 5.99
C GLY A 36 25.24 -12.25 6.70
N GLY A 37 25.26 -11.33 7.65
CA GLY A 37 26.50 -10.79 8.19
C GLY A 37 27.26 -11.64 9.22
N TYR A 38 27.17 -12.98 9.24
CA TYR A 38 27.66 -13.79 10.38
C TYR A 38 28.56 -14.96 10.00
N TYR A 39 29.55 -15.26 10.85
CA TYR A 39 30.47 -16.40 10.74
C TYR A 39 30.99 -16.87 12.11
N GLN A 40 31.60 -18.05 12.20
CA GLN A 40 32.29 -18.53 13.41
C GLN A 40 33.53 -19.38 13.08
N ASP A 41 34.68 -18.90 13.49
CA ASP A 41 36.01 -19.54 13.40
C ASP A 41 36.49 -20.18 14.71
N ASP A 42 35.80 -19.95 15.83
CA ASP A 42 36.10 -20.59 17.12
C ASP A 42 35.34 -21.93 17.30
N ILE A 43 35.66 -22.65 18.38
CA ILE A 43 34.84 -23.77 18.86
C ILE A 43 33.42 -23.25 19.16
N ALA A 44 32.41 -24.02 18.75
CA ALA A 44 31.01 -23.63 18.84
C ALA A 44 30.63 -23.07 20.22
N LYS A 45 30.05 -21.86 20.23
CA LYS A 45 29.70 -21.11 21.44
C LYS A 45 28.27 -21.40 21.85
N VAL A 46 28.04 -21.58 23.14
CA VAL A 46 26.71 -21.83 23.70
C VAL A 46 26.00 -20.49 23.90
N SER A 47 24.87 -20.31 23.24
CA SER A 47 23.98 -19.18 23.50
C SER A 47 23.20 -19.42 24.79
N ASN A 48 23.24 -18.42 25.67
CA ASN A 48 22.47 -18.40 26.92
C ASN A 48 21.15 -17.61 26.76
N SER A 49 20.84 -17.14 25.54
CA SER A 49 19.66 -16.32 25.27
C SER A 49 19.01 -16.69 23.95
N PRO A 50 17.68 -16.91 23.91
CA PRO A 50 16.97 -17.42 22.74
C PRO A 50 16.98 -16.49 21.51
N ASN A 51 17.53 -15.28 21.61
CA ASN A 51 17.59 -14.29 20.51
C ASN A 51 19.00 -13.71 20.29
N LYS A 52 20.03 -14.23 20.95
CA LYS A 52 21.40 -13.74 20.80
C LYS A 52 22.16 -14.71 19.90
N VAL A 53 22.65 -14.21 18.77
CA VAL A 53 23.58 -14.91 17.90
C VAL A 53 25.00 -14.68 18.43
N GLU A 54 25.65 -15.76 18.85
CA GLU A 54 27.05 -15.84 19.30
C GLU A 54 28.04 -15.98 18.14
N CYS A 55 27.57 -16.04 16.90
CA CYS A 55 28.40 -15.87 15.71
C CYS A 55 29.05 -14.48 15.65
N LYS A 56 30.30 -14.43 15.17
CA LYS A 56 31.01 -13.19 14.88
C LYS A 56 30.35 -12.49 13.69
N LYS A 57 30.50 -11.17 13.63
CA LYS A 57 29.96 -10.31 12.58
C LYS A 57 31.01 -10.05 11.50
N CYS A 58 30.61 -10.18 10.25
CA CYS A 58 31.38 -9.66 9.12
C CYS A 58 31.55 -8.14 9.22
N ASN A 59 32.66 -7.63 8.66
CA ASN A 59 32.92 -6.19 8.57
C ASN A 59 31.83 -5.47 7.75
N ALA A 60 31.69 -4.15 7.94
CA ALA A 60 30.77 -3.35 7.14
C ALA A 60 31.04 -3.54 5.63
N GLY A 61 29.98 -3.67 4.84
CA GLY A 61 30.10 -3.94 3.41
C GLY A 61 30.52 -5.36 3.03
N THR A 62 30.46 -6.32 3.96
CA THR A 62 30.68 -7.75 3.70
C THR A 62 29.60 -8.63 4.32
N TYR A 63 29.38 -9.82 3.76
CA TYR A 63 28.35 -10.78 4.21
C TYR A 63 28.66 -12.20 3.73
N VAL A 64 27.95 -13.18 4.28
CA VAL A 64 27.92 -14.60 3.92
C VAL A 64 26.51 -14.92 3.36
N PRO A 65 26.34 -15.17 2.06
CA PRO A 65 25.00 -15.25 1.45
C PRO A 65 24.15 -16.42 1.93
N LEU A 66 24.72 -17.62 2.02
CA LEU A 66 23.99 -18.85 2.36
C LEU A 66 24.13 -19.27 3.83
N GLY A 67 24.83 -18.46 4.63
CA GLY A 67 25.19 -18.80 6.00
C GLY A 67 26.35 -19.78 6.04
N GLU A 68 26.46 -20.50 7.15
CA GLU A 68 27.52 -21.50 7.37
C GLU A 68 28.94 -20.92 7.33
N GLY A 69 29.10 -19.61 7.55
CA GLY A 69 30.42 -18.98 7.59
C GLY A 69 31.28 -19.60 8.70
N VAL A 70 32.42 -20.17 8.32
CA VAL A 70 33.37 -20.84 9.23
C VAL A 70 34.60 -19.99 9.51
N SER A 71 34.77 -18.87 8.80
CA SER A 71 35.89 -17.95 8.95
C SER A 71 35.56 -16.54 8.47
N SER A 72 36.42 -15.57 8.81
CA SER A 72 36.31 -14.21 8.29
C SER A 72 36.48 -14.14 6.77
N ASP A 73 37.13 -15.14 6.17
CA ASP A 73 37.40 -15.18 4.73
C ASP A 73 36.14 -15.56 3.93
N ASP A 74 35.13 -16.12 4.59
CA ASP A 74 33.81 -16.40 3.98
C ASP A 74 32.96 -15.12 3.85
N CYS A 75 33.35 -14.03 4.52
CA CYS A 75 32.70 -12.73 4.39
C CYS A 75 33.09 -12.09 3.04
N ILE A 76 32.24 -12.29 2.03
CA ILE A 76 32.41 -11.70 0.70
C ILE A 76 31.90 -10.26 0.66
N VAL A 77 32.37 -9.48 -0.31
CA VAL A 77 31.97 -8.08 -0.49
C VAL A 77 30.50 -7.99 -0.88
N CYS A 78 29.79 -7.02 -0.32
CA CYS A 78 28.41 -6.74 -0.67
C CYS A 78 28.24 -6.43 -2.18
N PRO A 79 27.16 -6.91 -2.82
CA PRO A 79 26.90 -6.73 -4.25
C PRO A 79 26.83 -5.25 -4.70
N GLU A 80 26.88 -5.01 -6.00
CA GLU A 80 26.65 -3.67 -6.56
C GLU A 80 25.25 -3.12 -6.19
N GLY A 81 25.14 -1.79 -6.10
CA GLY A 81 23.91 -1.12 -5.71
C GLY A 81 23.59 -1.16 -4.21
N THR A 82 24.42 -1.83 -3.40
CA THR A 82 24.24 -1.92 -1.93
C THR A 82 25.06 -0.88 -1.17
N ASN A 83 24.62 -0.57 0.05
CA ASN A 83 25.33 0.31 0.96
C ASN A 83 26.45 -0.44 1.70
N LYS A 84 27.71 -0.18 1.30
CA LYS A 84 28.90 -0.83 1.86
C LYS A 84 29.39 -0.22 3.18
N THR A 85 28.74 0.83 3.68
CA THR A 85 29.15 1.53 4.92
C THR A 85 28.51 0.93 6.17
N ILE A 86 27.51 0.06 5.98
CA ILE A 86 26.73 -0.53 7.07
C ILE A 86 26.92 -2.04 7.12
N HIS A 87 26.63 -2.61 8.29
CA HIS A 87 26.67 -4.05 8.50
C HIS A 87 25.42 -4.72 7.91
N ALA A 88 25.62 -5.82 7.17
CA ALA A 88 24.55 -6.54 6.48
C ALA A 88 23.52 -7.17 7.43
N GLY A 89 23.96 -7.76 8.55
CA GLY A 89 23.07 -8.46 9.48
C GLY A 89 22.25 -9.57 8.81
N PHE A 90 21.09 -9.93 9.38
CA PHE A 90 20.24 -11.01 8.85
C PHE A 90 19.59 -10.68 7.50
N ARG A 91 19.33 -9.40 7.25
CA ARG A 91 18.65 -8.90 6.04
C ARG A 91 19.55 -8.90 4.79
N ALA A 92 20.82 -9.29 4.94
CA ALA A 92 21.88 -9.11 3.97
C ALA A 92 22.19 -7.63 3.70
N CYS A 93 23.05 -7.34 2.73
CA CYS A 93 23.46 -5.98 2.41
C CYS A 93 22.25 -5.14 1.95
N PHE A 94 21.99 -4.00 2.59
CA PHE A 94 20.89 -3.11 2.22
C PHE A 94 21.19 -2.38 0.91
N CYS A 95 20.15 -2.01 0.16
CA CYS A 95 20.29 -1.19 -1.04
C CYS A 95 20.68 0.25 -0.70
N MET A 96 21.34 0.94 -1.63
CA MET A 96 21.47 2.40 -1.58
C MET A 96 20.11 3.07 -1.85
N ASP A 97 19.96 4.32 -1.42
CA ASP A 97 18.73 5.08 -1.72
C ASP A 97 18.49 5.17 -3.23
N GLY A 98 17.26 4.87 -3.65
CA GLY A 98 16.91 4.81 -5.07
C GLY A 98 17.36 3.54 -5.79
N TYR A 99 17.79 2.50 -5.05
CA TYR A 99 18.06 1.16 -5.58
C TYR A 99 17.10 0.15 -4.96
N ALA A 100 16.79 -0.91 -5.71
CA ALA A 100 15.94 -2.01 -5.23
C ALA A 100 16.35 -3.34 -5.85
N ARG A 101 15.91 -4.45 -5.24
CA ARG A 101 16.20 -5.81 -5.68
C ARG A 101 14.96 -6.70 -5.64
N THR A 102 15.05 -7.81 -6.35
CA THR A 102 14.06 -8.91 -6.36
C THR A 102 14.66 -10.21 -5.81
N ASP A 103 15.86 -10.14 -5.23
CA ASP A 103 16.58 -11.28 -4.65
C ASP A 103 17.35 -10.78 -3.42
N ARG A 104 17.11 -11.41 -2.27
CA ARG A 104 17.63 -11.00 -0.95
C ARG A 104 19.15 -10.92 -0.90
N PHE A 105 19.87 -11.70 -1.69
CA PHE A 105 21.34 -11.80 -1.60
C PHE A 105 22.06 -11.30 -2.84
N ASN A 106 21.33 -10.71 -3.79
CA ASN A 106 21.87 -10.29 -5.09
C ASN A 106 22.06 -8.77 -5.18
N VAL A 107 22.51 -8.30 -6.35
CA VAL A 107 22.69 -6.87 -6.67
C VAL A 107 21.40 -6.08 -6.50
N CYS A 108 21.53 -4.82 -6.08
CA CYS A 108 20.45 -3.85 -6.21
C CYS A 108 20.59 -3.09 -7.52
N GLN A 109 19.47 -2.86 -8.19
CA GLN A 109 19.40 -2.13 -9.46
C GLN A 109 18.82 -0.74 -9.23
N ILE A 110 19.18 0.21 -10.09
CA ILE A 110 18.63 1.56 -10.06
C ILE A 110 17.10 1.48 -10.21
N CYS A 111 16.39 2.19 -9.34
CA CYS A 111 14.95 2.32 -9.36
C CYS A 111 14.54 3.45 -10.31
N GLU A 112 13.55 3.19 -11.16
CA GLU A 112 12.95 4.21 -12.02
C GLU A 112 12.15 5.22 -11.18
N ASN A 113 12.84 6.28 -10.75
CA ASN A 113 12.34 7.22 -9.76
C ASN A 113 11.11 8.02 -10.22
N ASP A 114 10.74 8.04 -11.50
CA ASP A 114 9.59 8.82 -11.96
C ASP A 114 8.24 8.14 -11.68
N VAL A 115 8.24 6.81 -11.57
CA VAL A 115 7.02 5.99 -11.44
C VAL A 115 7.04 5.06 -10.23
N LEU A 116 8.24 4.71 -9.73
CA LEU A 116 8.44 3.85 -8.57
C LEU A 116 9.02 4.61 -7.37
N ASP A 117 8.71 4.11 -6.18
CA ASP A 117 9.32 4.52 -4.92
C ASP A 117 10.15 3.37 -4.34
N CYS A 118 11.44 3.63 -4.18
CA CYS A 118 12.43 2.73 -3.59
C CYS A 118 13.28 3.43 -2.51
N TYR A 119 12.94 4.66 -2.10
CA TYR A 119 13.76 5.40 -1.14
C TYR A 119 13.57 4.82 0.27
N GLY A 120 14.68 4.60 0.99
CA GLY A 120 14.65 3.94 2.29
C GLY A 120 14.15 2.50 2.27
N LYS A 121 14.13 1.83 1.10
CA LYS A 121 13.62 0.47 0.91
C LYS A 121 14.56 -0.33 0.01
N ASP A 122 14.52 -1.65 0.15
CA ASP A 122 15.26 -2.58 -0.72
C ASP A 122 14.39 -3.14 -1.86
N TYR A 123 13.13 -2.71 -1.95
CA TYR A 123 12.13 -3.24 -2.89
C TYR A 123 11.35 -2.10 -3.55
N LYS A 124 10.67 -2.42 -4.64
CA LYS A 124 9.95 -1.46 -5.48
C LYS A 124 8.51 -1.31 -4.97
N THR A 125 8.08 -0.07 -4.80
CA THR A 125 6.69 0.30 -4.53
C THR A 125 6.22 1.36 -5.51
N LEU A 126 4.92 1.65 -5.52
CA LEU A 126 4.34 2.70 -6.34
C LEU A 126 4.53 4.08 -5.75
N ARG A 127 4.82 5.07 -6.61
CA ARG A 127 4.54 6.47 -6.30
C ARG A 127 3.05 6.78 -6.42
N LYS A 128 2.61 7.84 -5.75
CA LYS A 128 1.29 8.44 -5.94
C LYS A 128 1.03 8.73 -7.43
N GLY A 129 -0.18 8.46 -7.89
CA GLY A 129 -0.62 8.70 -9.25
C GLY A 129 -0.29 7.60 -10.27
N TYR A 130 0.25 6.47 -9.81
CA TYR A 130 0.61 5.33 -10.66
C TYR A 130 -0.08 4.04 -10.21
N PHE A 131 -0.18 3.07 -11.10
CA PHE A 131 -0.89 1.81 -10.89
C PHE A 131 -0.11 0.63 -11.48
N TRP A 132 -0.17 -0.53 -10.80
CA TRP A 132 0.41 -1.80 -11.27
C TRP A 132 -0.69 -2.66 -11.86
N ASN A 133 -0.47 -3.19 -13.06
CA ASN A 133 -1.34 -4.23 -13.58
C ASN A 133 -0.80 -5.62 -13.27
N TRP A 134 -1.16 -6.16 -12.09
CA TRP A 134 -0.76 -7.50 -11.67
C TRP A 134 -1.38 -8.64 -12.49
N GLU A 135 -2.31 -8.36 -13.41
CA GLU A 135 -2.81 -9.35 -14.39
C GLU A 135 -1.83 -9.57 -15.56
N TYR A 136 -0.70 -8.84 -15.60
CA TYR A 136 0.30 -8.98 -16.64
C TYR A 136 0.92 -10.39 -16.66
N PRO A 137 1.11 -11.02 -17.83
CA PRO A 137 1.72 -12.35 -17.91
C PRO A 137 3.12 -12.38 -17.28
N GLY A 138 3.35 -13.33 -16.38
CA GLY A 138 4.62 -13.46 -15.66
C GLY A 138 4.70 -12.65 -14.36
N ALA A 139 3.77 -11.72 -14.12
CA ALA A 139 3.62 -11.07 -12.83
C ALA A 139 2.95 -11.98 -11.82
N ASN A 140 3.30 -11.83 -10.54
CA ASN A 140 2.76 -12.64 -9.46
C ASN A 140 2.79 -11.85 -8.16
N LEU A 141 1.65 -11.23 -7.83
CA LEU A 141 1.52 -10.38 -6.66
C LEU A 141 1.80 -11.14 -5.36
N THR A 142 1.30 -12.37 -5.25
CA THR A 142 1.46 -13.18 -4.04
C THR A 142 2.91 -13.52 -3.80
N GLU A 143 3.64 -13.94 -4.83
CA GLU A 143 5.07 -14.22 -4.73
C GLU A 143 5.86 -12.95 -4.38
N TYR A 144 5.54 -11.81 -4.99
CA TYR A 144 6.21 -10.55 -4.68
C TYR A 144 5.94 -10.08 -3.26
N LYS A 145 4.69 -10.17 -2.77
CA LYS A 145 4.33 -9.88 -1.37
C LYS A 145 5.10 -10.79 -0.41
N SER A 146 5.19 -12.09 -0.70
CA SER A 146 5.96 -13.04 0.12
C SER A 146 7.45 -12.71 0.13
N PHE A 147 8.03 -12.39 -1.03
CA PHE A 147 9.42 -11.95 -1.14
C PHE A 147 9.68 -10.69 -0.31
N VAL A 148 8.85 -9.65 -0.43
CA VAL A 148 9.03 -8.42 0.33
C VAL A 148 8.87 -8.67 1.83
N ALA A 149 7.87 -9.44 2.25
CA ALA A 149 7.71 -9.81 3.66
C ALA A 149 8.94 -10.56 4.20
N ASN A 150 9.48 -11.50 3.41
CA ASN A 150 10.69 -12.23 3.74
C ASN A 150 11.91 -11.30 3.86
N LEU A 151 12.07 -10.40 2.88
CA LEU A 151 13.15 -9.42 2.81
C LEU A 151 13.18 -8.50 4.03
N MET A 152 12.01 -8.22 4.63
CA MET A 152 11.89 -7.41 5.84
C MET A 152 12.19 -8.18 7.14
N THR A 153 12.43 -9.50 7.08
CA THR A 153 12.74 -10.32 8.26
C THR A 153 14.16 -10.05 8.77
N GLU A 154 14.26 -9.48 9.98
CA GLU A 154 15.51 -9.14 10.69
C GLU A 154 15.97 -10.25 11.65
N SER A 155 15.73 -11.52 11.30
CA SER A 155 16.16 -12.67 12.10
C SER A 155 16.67 -13.81 11.23
N ALA A 156 17.34 -14.78 11.84
CA ALA A 156 17.78 -16.01 11.19
C ALA A 156 16.60 -16.87 10.65
N ASN A 157 15.39 -16.66 11.16
CA ASN A 157 14.20 -17.46 10.86
C ASN A 157 13.42 -16.92 9.64
N PHE A 158 14.11 -16.47 8.60
CA PHE A 158 13.45 -16.14 7.33
C PHE A 158 13.14 -17.42 6.55
N ASP A 159 12.17 -17.36 5.63
CA ASP A 159 11.77 -18.51 4.82
C ASP A 159 12.70 -18.65 3.59
N PRO A 160 13.49 -19.73 3.44
CA PRO A 160 14.41 -19.88 2.32
C PRO A 160 13.70 -19.95 0.96
N SER A 161 12.43 -20.36 0.92
CA SER A 161 11.68 -20.56 -0.34
C SER A 161 11.20 -19.26 -0.99
N THR A 162 11.20 -18.16 -0.24
CA THR A 162 10.69 -16.85 -0.68
C THR A 162 11.78 -15.77 -0.66
N THR A 163 13.05 -16.16 -0.75
CA THR A 163 14.22 -15.25 -0.79
C THR A 163 14.37 -14.49 -2.10
N LYS A 164 13.66 -14.92 -3.14
CA LYS A 164 13.70 -14.33 -4.47
C LYS A 164 12.29 -14.27 -5.07
N TYR A 165 12.04 -13.19 -5.79
CA TYR A 165 10.93 -13.06 -6.72
C TYR A 165 11.40 -13.45 -8.13
N SER A 166 10.76 -14.46 -8.72
CA SER A 166 11.14 -15.03 -10.01
C SER A 166 10.29 -14.52 -11.18
N GLY A 167 9.17 -13.87 -10.89
CA GLY A 167 8.32 -13.25 -11.91
C GLY A 167 8.87 -11.93 -12.45
N ASP A 168 8.15 -11.39 -13.43
CA ASP A 168 8.40 -10.06 -13.97
C ASP A 168 7.54 -9.04 -13.23
N LEU A 169 8.13 -7.90 -12.85
CA LEU A 169 7.34 -6.81 -12.31
C LEU A 169 6.47 -6.24 -13.43
N PRO A 170 5.15 -6.05 -13.18
CA PRO A 170 4.26 -5.55 -14.20
C PRO A 170 4.61 -4.11 -14.58
N ASN A 171 4.19 -3.74 -15.79
CA ASN A 171 4.33 -2.37 -16.26
C ASN A 171 3.52 -1.41 -15.39
N VAL A 172 4.11 -0.24 -15.14
CA VAL A 172 3.51 0.82 -14.34
C VAL A 172 2.82 1.82 -15.27
N HIS A 173 1.61 2.22 -14.92
CA HIS A 173 0.82 3.17 -15.69
C HIS A 173 0.37 4.35 -14.83
N SER A 174 0.34 5.55 -15.42
CA SER A 174 -0.23 6.73 -14.77
C SER A 174 -1.74 6.59 -14.66
N CYS A 175 -2.29 6.97 -13.51
CA CYS A 175 -3.73 7.02 -13.32
C CYS A 175 -4.32 8.25 -14.03
N PRO A 176 -5.57 8.17 -14.56
CA PRO A 176 -6.21 9.30 -15.23
C PRO A 176 -6.22 10.58 -14.39
N ARG A 177 -6.36 10.41 -13.07
CA ARG A 177 -6.16 11.46 -12.07
C ARG A 177 -5.12 10.95 -11.08
N SER A 178 -4.05 11.73 -10.88
CA SER A 178 -2.96 11.36 -9.96
C SER A 178 -3.44 11.14 -8.52
N GLU A 179 -4.48 11.86 -8.11
CA GLU A 179 -5.09 11.74 -6.78
C GLU A 179 -5.87 10.44 -6.60
N SER A 180 -6.38 9.83 -7.67
CA SER A 180 -7.15 8.57 -7.59
C SER A 180 -6.30 7.37 -7.15
N CYS A 181 -4.98 7.44 -7.34
CA CYS A 181 -4.03 6.41 -6.92
C CYS A 181 -3.15 6.97 -5.81
N ILE A 182 -3.54 6.73 -4.56
CA ILE A 182 -2.89 7.35 -3.40
C ILE A 182 -1.52 6.72 -3.16
N ASN A 183 -1.46 5.39 -3.15
CA ASN A 183 -0.26 4.59 -2.87
C ASN A 183 0.52 5.11 -1.64
N ASN A 184 0.14 4.67 -0.44
CA ASN A 184 0.72 5.13 0.83
C ASN A 184 2.16 4.60 1.10
N ASN A 185 2.96 4.36 0.07
CA ASN A 185 4.35 3.89 0.13
C ASN A 185 4.58 2.53 0.85
N THR A 186 3.58 1.89 1.43
CA THR A 186 3.69 0.56 2.06
C THR A 186 3.01 -0.52 1.25
N ASP A 187 1.98 -0.16 0.48
CA ASP A 187 1.17 -1.12 -0.25
C ASP A 187 1.80 -1.47 -1.59
N ILE A 188 2.14 -2.75 -1.73
CA ILE A 188 2.77 -3.33 -2.92
C ILE A 188 1.79 -3.44 -4.10
N GLU A 189 0.51 -3.66 -3.78
CA GLU A 189 -0.55 -3.86 -4.78
C GLU A 189 -0.98 -2.54 -5.46
N GLY A 190 -0.78 -1.42 -4.77
CA GLY A 190 -1.36 -0.13 -5.10
C GLY A 190 -2.70 0.08 -4.40
N THR A 191 -2.99 1.32 -4.02
CA THR A 191 -4.21 1.70 -3.31
C THR A 191 -4.92 2.85 -3.98
N CYS A 192 -6.22 2.68 -4.16
CA CYS A 192 -7.11 3.70 -4.72
C CYS A 192 -7.58 4.68 -3.64
N GLU A 193 -7.88 5.90 -4.07
CA GLU A 193 -8.57 6.90 -3.26
C GLU A 193 -9.99 6.42 -2.91
N THR A 194 -10.51 6.88 -1.78
CA THR A 194 -11.88 6.61 -1.37
C THR A 194 -12.87 6.98 -2.48
N GLY A 195 -13.79 6.07 -2.80
CA GLY A 195 -14.74 6.25 -3.89
C GLY A 195 -14.29 5.63 -5.22
N TYR A 196 -13.03 5.21 -5.36
CA TYR A 196 -12.47 4.69 -6.62
C TYR A 196 -12.07 3.21 -6.53
N GLU A 197 -12.22 2.48 -7.63
CA GLU A 197 -11.79 1.08 -7.79
C GLU A 197 -11.42 0.75 -9.25
N GLY A 198 -11.01 -0.51 -9.46
CA GLY A 198 -10.67 -1.06 -10.76
C GLY A 198 -9.31 -0.62 -11.30
N ILE A 199 -9.04 -0.98 -12.55
CA ILE A 199 -7.77 -0.68 -13.23
C ILE A 199 -7.51 0.83 -13.21
N MET A 200 -6.32 1.23 -12.74
CA MET A 200 -5.91 2.63 -12.59
C MET A 200 -6.86 3.49 -11.74
N CYS A 201 -7.62 2.87 -10.84
CA CYS A 201 -8.60 3.55 -9.98
C CYS A 201 -9.56 4.43 -10.79
N SER A 202 -10.00 3.93 -11.95
CA SER A 202 -10.76 4.69 -12.95
C SER A 202 -12.28 4.52 -12.83
N LYS A 203 -12.75 3.60 -11.98
CA LYS A 203 -14.18 3.35 -11.76
C LYS A 203 -14.59 3.87 -10.40
N CYS A 204 -15.84 4.31 -10.27
CA CYS A 204 -16.40 4.59 -8.95
C CYS A 204 -16.89 3.29 -8.32
N ILE A 205 -16.67 3.16 -7.01
CA ILE A 205 -17.29 2.10 -6.21
C ILE A 205 -18.81 2.30 -6.13
N SER A 206 -19.50 1.29 -5.60
CA SER A 206 -20.93 1.40 -5.28
C SER A 206 -21.21 2.59 -4.34
N ASN A 207 -22.35 3.27 -4.54
CA ASN A 207 -22.73 4.53 -3.88
C ASN A 207 -21.88 5.75 -4.22
N TYR A 208 -21.07 5.69 -5.28
CA TYR A 208 -20.40 6.86 -5.86
C TYR A 208 -20.80 7.03 -7.32
N TYR A 209 -20.79 8.28 -7.81
CA TYR A 209 -21.09 8.61 -9.20
C TYR A 209 -20.05 9.56 -9.78
N ILE A 210 -19.86 9.50 -11.11
CA ILE A 210 -18.85 10.31 -11.81
C ILE A 210 -19.41 11.71 -12.09
N VAL A 211 -18.71 12.74 -11.61
CA VAL A 211 -18.93 14.15 -11.96
C VAL A 211 -17.60 14.76 -12.40
N LEU A 212 -17.53 15.24 -13.64
CA LEU A 212 -16.31 15.85 -14.20
C LEU A 212 -15.04 15.00 -14.02
N GLY A 213 -15.18 13.66 -14.12
CA GLY A 213 -14.07 12.72 -13.94
C GLY A 213 -13.69 12.42 -12.49
N GLN A 214 -14.49 12.85 -11.51
CA GLN A 214 -14.31 12.54 -10.09
C GLN A 214 -15.44 11.68 -9.57
N CYS A 215 -15.12 10.74 -8.68
CA CYS A 215 -16.11 9.95 -7.94
C CYS A 215 -16.57 10.74 -6.71
N LEU A 216 -17.85 11.09 -6.68
CA LEU A 216 -18.50 11.72 -5.54
C LEU A 216 -19.50 10.77 -4.91
N GLU A 217 -19.63 10.83 -3.59
CA GLU A 217 -20.59 10.03 -2.85
C GLU A 217 -22.02 10.41 -3.25
N CYS A 218 -22.86 9.40 -3.52
CA CYS A 218 -24.26 9.59 -3.84
C CYS A 218 -24.99 10.17 -2.61
N PRO A 219 -25.76 11.26 -2.76
CA PRO A 219 -26.58 11.75 -1.66
C PRO A 219 -27.63 10.71 -1.27
N GLU A 220 -28.02 10.67 0.02
CA GLU A 220 -29.13 9.82 0.43
C GLU A 220 -30.40 10.22 -0.33
N LEU A 221 -31.24 9.22 -0.66
CA LEU A 221 -32.46 9.42 -1.44
C LEU A 221 -33.36 10.54 -0.89
N VAL A 222 -33.36 10.74 0.43
CA VAL A 222 -34.13 11.80 1.09
C VAL A 222 -33.69 13.20 0.63
N TYR A 223 -32.38 13.45 0.57
CA TYR A 223 -31.86 14.75 0.14
C TYR A 223 -32.17 15.01 -1.33
N SER A 224 -32.04 14.01 -2.20
CA SER A 224 -32.42 14.12 -3.61
C SER A 224 -33.92 14.41 -3.80
N ILE A 225 -34.80 13.78 -3.02
CA ILE A 225 -36.24 14.04 -3.06
C ILE A 225 -36.55 15.48 -2.60
N LEU A 226 -35.92 15.92 -1.51
CA LEU A 226 -36.09 17.29 -1.00
C LEU A 226 -35.64 18.34 -2.01
N GLU A 227 -34.52 18.11 -2.70
CA GLU A 227 -34.01 19.01 -3.74
C GLU A 227 -35.00 19.13 -4.91
N VAL A 228 -35.52 18.01 -5.40
CA VAL A 228 -36.52 17.99 -6.49
C VAL A 228 -37.83 18.68 -6.07
N ILE A 229 -38.32 18.40 -4.86
CA ILE A 229 -39.53 19.06 -4.32
C ILE A 229 -39.30 20.57 -4.18
N GLY A 230 -38.12 20.98 -3.71
CA GLY A 230 -37.74 22.39 -3.58
C GLY A 230 -37.78 23.12 -4.92
N ILE A 231 -37.19 22.53 -5.97
CA ILE A 231 -37.20 23.09 -7.33
C ILE A 231 -38.63 23.17 -7.88
N LEU A 232 -39.44 22.12 -7.70
CA LEU A 232 -40.84 22.11 -8.15
C LEU A 232 -41.68 23.20 -7.47
N LEU A 233 -41.54 23.38 -6.15
CA LEU A 233 -42.22 24.44 -5.41
C LEU A 233 -41.80 25.82 -5.88
N LEU A 234 -40.51 26.03 -6.15
CA LEU A 234 -39.99 27.30 -6.68
C LEU A 234 -40.62 27.61 -8.05
N VAL A 235 -40.66 26.62 -8.96
CA VAL A 235 -41.30 26.78 -10.27
C VAL A 235 -42.79 27.10 -10.14
N ILE A 236 -43.51 26.42 -9.24
CA ILE A 236 -44.93 26.71 -8.96
C ILE A 236 -45.11 28.13 -8.41
N CYS A 237 -44.26 28.56 -7.47
CA CYS A 237 -44.29 29.92 -6.92
C CYS A 237 -44.07 30.96 -8.02
N VAL A 238 -43.07 30.78 -8.89
CA VAL A 238 -42.82 31.67 -10.03
C VAL A 238 -44.02 31.70 -10.98
N TYR A 239 -44.60 30.54 -11.31
CA TYR A 239 -45.79 30.48 -12.15
C TYR A 239 -46.98 31.22 -11.54
N VAL A 240 -47.25 31.01 -10.25
CA VAL A 240 -48.32 31.72 -9.52
C VAL A 240 -48.07 33.22 -9.54
N LEU A 241 -46.84 33.68 -9.27
CA LEU A 241 -46.46 35.09 -9.31
C LEU A 241 -46.68 35.70 -10.71
N LEU A 242 -46.30 34.99 -11.78
CA LEU A 242 -46.51 35.43 -13.17
C LEU A 242 -48.01 35.56 -13.48
N VAL A 243 -48.82 34.55 -13.12
CA VAL A 243 -50.29 34.60 -13.28
C VAL A 243 -50.90 35.74 -12.47
N TRP A 244 -50.41 35.97 -11.25
CA TRP A 244 -50.87 37.06 -10.39
C TRP A 244 -50.56 38.42 -11.00
N GLN A 245 -49.35 38.61 -11.52
CA GLN A 245 -48.96 39.83 -12.22
C GLN A 245 -49.79 40.04 -13.49
N TYR A 246 -50.02 38.99 -14.27
CA TYR A 246 -50.87 39.06 -15.47
C TYR A 246 -52.31 39.45 -15.13
N LYS A 247 -52.92 38.80 -14.13
CA LYS A 247 -54.27 39.16 -13.64
C LYS A 247 -54.33 40.58 -13.10
N LYS A 248 -53.31 41.03 -12.36
CA LYS A 248 -53.21 42.40 -11.83
C LYS A 248 -53.11 43.44 -12.95
N GLN A 249 -52.31 43.18 -13.99
CA GLN A 249 -52.21 44.06 -15.15
C GLN A 249 -53.54 44.11 -15.94
N LYS A 250 -54.16 42.96 -16.21
CA LYS A 250 -55.47 42.90 -16.88
C LYS A 250 -56.56 43.63 -16.10
N SER A 251 -56.60 43.49 -14.78
CA SER A 251 -57.53 44.19 -13.89
C SER A 251 -57.35 45.71 -13.95
N LYS A 252 -56.11 46.20 -13.92
CA LYS A 252 -55.79 47.64 -14.07
C LYS A 252 -56.27 48.20 -15.42
N VAL A 253 -56.01 47.47 -16.51
CA VAL A 253 -56.46 47.88 -17.86
C VAL A 253 -57.98 47.92 -17.93
N LEU A 254 -58.67 46.85 -17.52
CA LEU A 254 -60.13 46.78 -17.53
C LEU A 254 -60.78 47.90 -16.71
N HIS A 255 -60.23 48.22 -15.55
CA HIS A 255 -60.71 49.31 -14.70
C HIS A 255 -60.47 50.70 -15.32
N SER A 256 -59.33 50.91 -15.99
CA SER A 256 -59.05 52.13 -16.76
C SER A 256 -60.03 52.30 -17.92
N THR A 257 -60.33 51.23 -18.66
CA THR A 257 -61.29 51.26 -19.78
C THR A 257 -62.72 51.52 -19.29
N LYS A 258 -63.13 50.93 -18.16
CA LYS A 258 -64.45 51.20 -17.55
C LYS A 258 -64.60 52.66 -17.12
N ARG A 259 -63.58 53.26 -16.49
CA ARG A 259 -63.60 54.69 -16.13
C ARG A 259 -63.72 55.59 -17.35
N ALA A 260 -62.92 55.34 -18.40
CA ALA A 260 -62.99 56.10 -19.64
C ALA A 260 -64.36 56.03 -20.34
N LEU A 261 -65.00 54.86 -20.33
CA LEU A 261 -66.36 54.71 -20.89
C LEU A 261 -67.40 55.47 -20.05
N ILE A 262 -67.32 55.40 -18.72
CA ILE A 262 -68.22 56.14 -17.82
C ILE A 262 -68.07 57.66 -18.04
N ASP A 263 -66.84 58.16 -18.14
CA ASP A 263 -66.59 59.59 -18.42
C ASP A 263 -67.15 60.02 -19.78
N MET A 264 -67.02 59.15 -20.80
CA MET A 264 -67.62 59.40 -22.12
C MET A 264 -69.15 59.45 -22.08
N PHE A 265 -69.81 58.56 -21.33
CA PHE A 265 -71.26 58.59 -21.19
C PHE A 265 -71.76 59.82 -20.41
N ILE A 266 -71.06 60.21 -19.34
CA ILE A 266 -71.41 61.40 -18.55
C ILE A 266 -71.27 62.69 -19.37
N SER A 267 -70.26 62.77 -20.25
CA SER A 267 -70.09 63.93 -21.14
C SER A 267 -71.21 64.14 -22.17
N ARG A 268 -71.99 63.10 -22.46
CA ARG A 268 -73.14 63.16 -23.39
C ARG A 268 -74.48 63.44 -22.71
N LEU A 269 -74.51 63.51 -21.38
CA LEU A 269 -75.71 63.75 -20.57
C LEU A 269 -75.81 65.21 -20.04
N LYS A 270 -74.98 66.11 -20.56
CA LYS A 270 -75.00 67.55 -20.28
C LYS A 270 -75.24 68.33 -21.56
#